data_AF-A0A4Q9PIJ3-F1
#
_entry.id   AF-A0A4Q9PIJ3-F1
#
_cell.length_a   1.000
_cell.length_b   1.000
_cell.length_c   1.000
_cell.angle_alpha   90.00
_cell.angle_beta   90.00
_cell.angle_gamma   90.00
#
_symmetry.space_group_name_H-M   'P 1'
#
loop_
_entity.id
_entity.type
_entity.pdbx_description
1 polymer ?
#
loop_
_entity_poly.entity_id
_entity_poly.type
_entity_poly.pdbx_seq_one_letter_code
_entity_poly.pdbx_strand_id
1 'polypeptide(L)'
;SYTPNMNLTTPEPDISIGATAGSPFTISRPATKHGREYGTIDDEVGPRNPQPGHLLRALAAEKCLAANLSVPQTEEVLSFCELSVGNMLVNLKIHLLRNENDLLKRYFRLYHRHPDFVTRLRSLLAAVIFAHNTPAYLNNITNSIAEYVEYHLDVIALTPQSRDDPADWAIVKSSIATETSEMRSVLKTKLDTSIMNNDDIYALTLKALVYDMRPKEEHWARFAFLRHCAIEYKNSRKNGKTFWPYVDEQLANIRKSLKQVNVGERKEAETKCVPFHLSNVINCPQYCRSSWTSYV
;
A
#
# COMPACT_ATOMS: atom_id res chain seq x y z
N SER A 1 -23.59 -33.29 18.81
CA SER A 1 -22.56 -34.13 19.45
C SER A 1 -21.68 -34.70 18.35
N TYR A 2 -20.39 -34.37 18.38
CA TYR A 2 -19.23 -34.93 17.63
C TYR A 2 -18.33 -33.81 17.09
N THR A 3 -17.33 -33.45 17.90
CA THR A 3 -16.08 -32.83 17.50
C THR A 3 -15.01 -33.91 17.40
N PRO A 4 -14.08 -33.85 16.45
CA PRO A 4 -12.80 -34.52 16.57
C PRO A 4 -11.71 -33.49 16.89
N ASN A 5 -11.21 -33.61 18.11
CA ASN A 5 -9.96 -33.08 18.62
C ASN A 5 -8.84 -34.02 18.14
N MET A 6 -7.78 -33.52 17.52
CA MET A 6 -6.52 -34.27 17.40
C MET A 6 -5.35 -33.37 17.77
N ASN A 7 -5.01 -33.44 19.06
CA ASN A 7 -3.70 -33.13 19.58
C ASN A 7 -2.74 -34.26 19.14
N LEU A 8 -1.67 -33.91 18.43
CA LEU A 8 -0.48 -34.75 18.34
C LEU A 8 0.67 -34.03 19.04
N THR A 9 1.04 -34.62 20.17
CA THR A 9 2.15 -34.29 21.06
C THR A 9 3.49 -34.60 20.40
N THR A 10 4.41 -33.63 20.39
CA THR A 10 5.86 -33.84 20.21
C THR A 10 6.58 -33.62 21.53
N PRO A 11 7.56 -34.46 21.91
CA PRO A 11 8.22 -34.37 23.21
C PRO A 11 9.37 -33.34 23.19
N GLU A 12 9.47 -32.57 24.27
CA GLU A 12 10.69 -31.82 24.64
C GLU A 12 11.79 -32.76 25.14
N PRO A 13 13.04 -32.31 25.08
CA PRO A 13 13.97 -32.58 26.17
C PRO A 13 14.60 -31.30 26.73
N ASP A 14 14.31 -31.03 28.00
CA ASP A 14 15.13 -30.22 28.91
C ASP A 14 16.45 -30.95 29.19
N ILE A 15 17.60 -30.35 28.88
CA ILE A 15 18.83 -30.48 29.70
C ILE A 15 19.61 -29.16 29.65
N SER A 16 19.61 -28.47 30.79
CA SER A 16 20.56 -27.42 31.14
C SER A 16 21.85 -28.01 31.71
N ILE A 17 22.96 -27.27 31.54
CA ILE A 17 24.21 -27.19 32.31
C ILE A 17 25.46 -27.43 31.45
N GLY A 18 26.36 -26.44 31.47
CA GLY A 18 27.81 -26.69 31.40
C GLY A 18 28.56 -25.86 30.37
N ALA A 19 29.01 -24.68 30.77
CA ALA A 19 30.07 -23.96 30.08
C ALA A 19 31.32 -24.84 29.96
N THR A 20 31.92 -24.93 28.76
CA THR A 20 33.34 -25.24 28.60
C THR A 20 33.85 -24.66 27.28
N ALA A 21 34.71 -23.65 27.41
CA ALA A 21 35.57 -23.19 26.33
C ALA A 21 36.56 -24.31 25.97
N GLY A 22 36.73 -24.60 24.68
CA GLY A 22 37.68 -25.60 24.20
C GLY A 22 37.98 -25.44 22.72
N SER A 23 39.11 -24.79 22.42
CA SER A 23 39.73 -24.69 21.09
C SER A 23 39.97 -26.05 20.44
N PRO A 24 39.73 -26.23 19.12
CA PRO A 24 40.16 -27.42 18.41
C PRO A 24 41.42 -27.13 17.60
N PHE A 25 42.58 -27.08 18.25
CA PHE A 25 43.86 -27.27 17.57
C PHE A 25 44.82 -28.01 18.48
N THR A 26 44.81 -29.34 18.40
CA THR A 26 45.92 -30.20 18.84
C THR A 26 45.84 -31.49 18.05
N ILE A 27 46.51 -31.51 16.89
CA ILE A 27 46.84 -32.76 16.20
C ILE A 27 48.07 -33.33 16.91
N SER A 28 47.87 -34.44 17.63
CA SER A 28 48.94 -35.21 18.25
C SER A 28 49.85 -35.83 17.19
N ARG A 29 51.16 -35.53 17.24
CA ARG A 29 52.20 -36.27 16.50
C ARG A 29 52.58 -37.55 17.28
N PRO A 30 52.76 -38.71 16.63
CA PRO A 30 53.39 -39.85 17.27
C PRO A 30 54.89 -39.64 17.40
N ALA A 31 55.45 -40.07 18.53
CA ALA A 31 56.88 -40.06 18.81
C ALA A 31 57.58 -41.23 18.10
N THR A 32 58.59 -40.93 17.29
CA THR A 32 59.52 -41.94 16.75
C THR A 32 60.92 -41.72 17.34
N LYS A 33 61.46 -42.78 17.95
CA LYS A 33 62.84 -42.91 18.45
C LYS A 33 63.67 -43.75 17.47
N HIS A 34 64.99 -43.46 17.46
CA HIS A 34 66.11 -44.08 16.71
C HIS A 34 66.23 -43.57 15.25
N GLY A 35 67.37 -43.18 14.70
CA GLY A 35 68.77 -43.15 15.13
C GLY A 35 69.67 -43.22 13.87
N ARG A 36 70.73 -42.39 13.83
CA ARG A 36 71.94 -42.42 12.97
C ARG A 36 71.94 -41.86 11.52
N GLU A 37 72.70 -40.76 11.40
CA GLU A 37 73.87 -40.46 10.52
C GLU A 37 73.79 -40.41 8.96
N TYR A 38 74.16 -39.21 8.47
CA TYR A 38 74.83 -38.81 7.21
C TYR A 38 74.22 -39.17 5.83
N GLY A 39 73.84 -38.13 5.07
CA GLY A 39 73.59 -38.24 3.63
C GLY A 39 72.84 -37.06 3.02
N THR A 40 73.59 -36.12 2.48
CA THR A 40 73.28 -34.94 1.66
C THR A 40 72.13 -35.06 0.64
N ILE A 41 71.18 -34.10 0.74
CA ILE A 41 70.31 -33.51 -0.30
C ILE A 41 69.49 -34.49 -1.17
N ASP A 42 68.29 -34.83 -0.69
CA ASP A 42 67.15 -35.17 -1.54
C ASP A 42 66.07 -34.10 -1.32
N ASP A 43 65.46 -33.62 -2.42
CA ASP A 43 64.41 -32.62 -2.46
C ASP A 43 63.21 -33.01 -1.57
N GLU A 44 63.16 -32.43 -0.38
CA GLU A 44 62.05 -32.59 0.56
C GLU A 44 60.87 -31.74 0.06
N VAL A 45 60.06 -32.32 -0.83
CA VAL A 45 58.70 -31.83 -1.13
C VAL A 45 57.85 -32.07 0.11
N GLY A 46 58.02 -31.20 1.11
CA GLY A 46 57.13 -31.14 2.25
C GLY A 46 55.69 -30.89 1.78
N PRO A 47 54.67 -31.41 2.50
CA PRO A 47 53.28 -31.18 2.14
C PRO A 47 53.04 -29.67 2.07
N ARG A 48 52.83 -29.16 0.86
CA ARG A 48 52.44 -27.77 0.62
C ARG A 48 51.12 -27.56 1.34
N ASN A 49 51.15 -26.95 2.52
CA ASN A 49 49.94 -26.49 3.19
C ASN A 49 49.21 -25.60 2.18
N PRO A 50 48.01 -25.99 1.72
CA PRO A 50 47.30 -25.21 0.73
C PRO A 50 47.07 -23.82 1.31
N GLN A 51 47.44 -22.78 0.56
CA GLN A 51 47.22 -21.42 1.02
C GLN A 51 45.73 -21.26 1.41
N PRO A 52 45.39 -20.50 2.46
CA PRO A 52 44.02 -20.38 2.96
C PRO A 52 42.95 -20.11 1.88
N GLY A 53 43.31 -19.40 0.81
CA GLY A 53 42.43 -19.14 -0.35
C GLY A 53 42.14 -20.37 -1.24
N HIS A 54 43.02 -21.37 -1.30
CA HIS A 54 42.75 -22.63 -2.01
C HIS A 54 41.75 -23.51 -1.26
N LEU A 55 41.87 -23.57 0.08
CA LEU A 55 40.93 -24.30 0.92
C LEU A 55 39.53 -23.68 0.84
N LEU A 56 39.44 -22.35 0.90
CA LEU A 56 38.17 -21.63 0.78
C LEU A 56 37.48 -21.89 -0.56
N ARG A 57 38.24 -21.89 -1.68
CA ARG A 57 37.69 -22.21 -3.01
C ARG A 57 37.21 -23.65 -3.14
N ALA A 58 37.95 -24.62 -2.59
CA ALA A 58 37.53 -26.02 -2.61
C ALA A 58 36.23 -26.23 -1.82
N LEU A 59 36.13 -25.62 -0.63
CA LEU A 59 34.91 -25.63 0.17
C LEU A 59 33.75 -24.91 -0.54
N ALA A 60 34.01 -23.76 -1.15
CA ALA A 60 32.99 -23.03 -1.90
C ALA A 60 32.45 -23.85 -3.08
N ALA A 61 33.32 -24.49 -3.87
CA ALA A 61 32.91 -25.35 -4.99
C ALA A 61 32.01 -26.52 -4.54
N GLU A 62 32.37 -27.19 -3.44
CA GLU A 62 31.55 -28.27 -2.85
C GLU A 62 30.17 -27.75 -2.43
N LYS A 63 30.12 -26.58 -1.78
CA LYS A 63 28.86 -25.95 -1.36
C LYS A 63 28.01 -25.46 -2.53
N CYS A 64 28.62 -24.92 -3.59
CA CYS A 64 27.92 -24.51 -4.81
C CYS A 64 27.27 -25.71 -5.51
N LEU A 65 27.97 -26.84 -5.59
CA LEU A 65 27.43 -28.09 -6.12
C LEU A 65 26.26 -28.60 -5.27
N ALA A 66 26.41 -28.62 -3.95
CA ALA A 66 25.34 -29.04 -3.04
C ALA A 66 24.09 -28.13 -3.13
N ALA A 67 24.28 -26.84 -3.41
CA ALA A 67 23.19 -25.87 -3.61
C ALA A 67 22.63 -25.84 -5.03
N ASN A 68 23.10 -26.71 -5.94
CA ASN A 68 22.70 -26.78 -7.35
C ASN A 68 22.84 -25.43 -8.08
N LEU A 69 23.90 -24.68 -7.80
CA LEU A 69 24.17 -23.42 -8.51
C LEU A 69 24.58 -23.70 -9.95
N SER A 70 24.20 -22.79 -10.85
CA SER A 70 24.63 -22.86 -12.24
C SER A 70 26.15 -22.60 -12.38
N VAL A 71 26.74 -23.02 -13.50
CA VAL A 71 28.15 -22.76 -13.83
C VAL A 71 28.55 -21.29 -13.66
N PRO A 72 27.82 -20.29 -14.21
CA PRO A 72 28.20 -18.88 -14.04
C PRO A 72 28.09 -18.40 -12.59
N GLN A 73 27.12 -18.90 -11.81
CA GLN A 73 27.01 -18.57 -10.39
C GLN A 73 28.15 -19.17 -9.57
N THR A 74 28.62 -20.36 -9.95
CA THR A 74 29.74 -21.02 -9.29
C THR A 74 31.05 -20.28 -9.57
N GLU A 75 31.27 -19.82 -10.80
CA GLU A 75 32.42 -18.96 -11.15
C GLU A 75 32.40 -17.63 -10.37
N GLU A 76 31.23 -17.01 -10.23
CA GLU A 76 31.08 -15.78 -9.43
C GLU A 76 31.46 -16.01 -7.96
N VAL A 77 30.99 -17.10 -7.34
CA VAL A 77 31.35 -17.45 -5.95
C VAL A 77 32.85 -17.74 -5.81
N LEU A 78 33.46 -18.42 -6.78
CA LEU A 78 34.90 -18.67 -6.75
C LEU A 78 35.72 -17.38 -6.87
N SER A 79 35.28 -16.43 -7.71
CA SER A 79 35.91 -15.10 -7.81
C SER A 79 35.73 -14.28 -6.53
N PHE A 80 34.59 -14.44 -5.84
CA PHE A 80 34.34 -13.82 -4.54
C PHE A 80 35.31 -14.35 -3.46
N CYS A 81 35.66 -15.63 -3.49
CA CYS A 81 36.65 -16.23 -2.57
C CYS A 81 38.09 -15.74 -2.77
N GLU A 82 38.39 -15.07 -3.89
CA GLU A 82 39.73 -14.50 -4.16
C GLU A 82 39.89 -13.09 -3.56
N LEU A 83 38.82 -12.50 -3.04
CA LEU A 83 38.83 -11.19 -2.41
C LEU A 83 39.34 -11.25 -0.96
N SER A 84 39.83 -10.10 -0.46
CA SER A 84 40.10 -9.95 0.97
C SER A 84 38.80 -10.02 1.78
N VAL A 85 38.89 -10.42 3.05
CA VAL A 85 37.71 -10.55 3.94
C VAL A 85 36.92 -9.24 4.03
N GLY A 86 37.60 -8.10 4.12
CA GLY A 86 36.94 -6.79 4.11
C GLY A 86 36.14 -6.54 2.82
N ASN A 87 36.73 -6.86 1.66
CA ASN A 87 36.07 -6.72 0.36
C ASN A 87 34.90 -7.71 0.20
N MET A 88 35.04 -8.94 0.70
CA MET A 88 33.96 -9.92 0.73
C MET A 88 32.75 -9.40 1.53
N LEU A 89 32.97 -8.83 2.72
CA LEU A 89 31.90 -8.28 3.55
C LEU A 89 31.20 -7.07 2.89
N VAL A 90 31.97 -6.17 2.28
CA VAL A 90 31.42 -5.02 1.54
C VAL A 90 30.57 -5.51 0.36
N ASN A 91 31.09 -6.44 -0.45
CA ASN A 91 30.34 -7.01 -1.57
C ASN A 91 29.08 -7.72 -1.09
N LEU A 92 29.16 -8.50 -0.02
CA LEU A 92 27.99 -9.18 0.56
C LEU A 92 26.92 -8.16 1.00
N LYS A 93 27.31 -7.05 1.66
CA LYS A 93 26.36 -6.00 2.03
C LYS A 93 25.73 -5.33 0.81
N ILE A 94 26.51 -5.09 -0.24
CA ILE A 94 25.99 -4.54 -1.52
C ILE A 94 24.99 -5.51 -2.15
N HIS A 95 25.32 -6.80 -2.26
CA HIS A 95 24.42 -7.79 -2.84
C HIS A 95 23.14 -7.97 -2.03
N LEU A 96 23.21 -7.94 -0.69
CA LEU A 96 22.03 -7.97 0.17
C LEU A 96 21.10 -6.78 -0.11
N LEU A 97 21.64 -5.56 -0.17
CA LEU A 97 20.86 -4.35 -0.46
C LEU A 97 20.29 -4.36 -1.88
N ARG A 98 21.06 -4.84 -2.87
CA ARG A 98 20.57 -5.01 -4.26
C ARG A 98 19.41 -5.99 -4.32
N ASN A 99 19.53 -7.13 -3.64
CA ASN A 99 18.47 -8.13 -3.59
C ASN A 99 17.20 -7.61 -2.90
N GLU A 100 17.35 -6.87 -1.80
CA GLU A 100 16.23 -6.22 -1.11
C GLU A 100 15.51 -5.23 -2.02
N ASN A 101 16.26 -4.37 -2.73
CA ASN A 101 15.70 -3.44 -3.71
C ASN A 101 14.98 -4.16 -4.87
N ASP A 102 15.57 -5.24 -5.39
CA ASP A 102 14.97 -6.02 -6.47
C ASP A 102 13.68 -6.73 -6.00
N LEU A 103 13.67 -7.24 -4.77
CA LEU A 103 12.50 -7.88 -4.18
C LEU A 103 11.36 -6.87 -3.99
N LEU A 104 11.66 -5.67 -3.50
CA LEU A 104 10.66 -4.63 -3.28
C LEU A 104 10.09 -4.07 -4.59
N LYS A 105 10.93 -3.91 -5.63
CA LYS A 105 10.46 -3.59 -6.99
C LYS A 105 9.52 -4.65 -7.54
N ARG A 106 9.85 -5.94 -7.36
CA ARG A 106 8.98 -7.05 -7.78
C ARG A 106 7.70 -7.08 -6.97
N TYR A 107 7.76 -6.78 -5.67
CA TYR A 107 6.60 -6.74 -4.79
C TYR A 107 5.55 -5.76 -5.29
N PHE A 108 5.90 -4.50 -5.57
CA PHE A 108 4.92 -3.51 -6.06
C PHE A 108 4.30 -3.94 -7.40
N ARG A 109 5.11 -4.47 -8.32
CA ARG A 109 4.63 -4.97 -9.63
C ARG A 109 3.65 -6.15 -9.51
N LEU A 110 3.75 -6.94 -8.45
CA LEU A 110 2.77 -7.99 -8.15
C LEU A 110 1.56 -7.41 -7.39
N TYR A 111 1.81 -6.55 -6.41
CA TYR A 111 0.81 -6.00 -5.52
C TYR A 111 -0.22 -5.12 -6.23
N HIS A 112 0.18 -4.23 -7.16
CA HIS A 112 -0.78 -3.36 -7.85
C HIS A 112 -1.80 -4.14 -8.70
N ARG A 113 -1.47 -5.38 -9.10
CA ARG A 113 -2.38 -6.28 -9.83
C ARG A 113 -3.27 -7.10 -8.91
N HIS A 114 -2.92 -7.14 -7.63
CA HIS A 114 -3.66 -7.90 -6.65
C HIS A 114 -5.00 -7.20 -6.34
N PRO A 115 -6.12 -7.93 -6.21
CA PRO A 115 -7.42 -7.34 -5.93
C PRO A 115 -7.45 -6.51 -4.64
N ASP A 116 -6.62 -6.85 -3.64
CA ASP A 116 -6.55 -6.10 -2.39
C ASP A 116 -6.13 -4.64 -2.58
N PHE A 117 -5.23 -4.37 -3.54
CA PHE A 117 -4.83 -2.99 -3.86
C PHE A 117 -6.04 -2.17 -4.28
N VAL A 118 -6.81 -2.71 -5.23
CA VAL A 118 -8.02 -2.07 -5.76
C VAL A 118 -9.08 -1.92 -4.67
N THR A 119 -9.30 -2.94 -3.83
CA THR A 119 -10.27 -2.88 -2.72
C THR A 119 -9.91 -1.78 -1.72
N ARG A 120 -8.65 -1.69 -1.29
CA ARG A 120 -8.18 -0.65 -0.35
C ARG A 120 -8.29 0.73 -0.98
N LEU A 121 -7.85 0.87 -2.22
CA LEU A 121 -7.95 2.12 -2.98
C LEU A 121 -9.42 2.56 -3.09
N ARG A 122 -10.32 1.67 -3.50
CA ARG A 122 -11.75 1.98 -3.60
C ARG A 122 -12.38 2.34 -2.27
N SER A 123 -11.98 1.70 -1.17
CA SER A 123 -12.45 2.06 0.17
C SER A 123 -12.01 3.48 0.56
N LEU A 124 -10.76 3.85 0.28
CA LEU A 124 -10.28 5.22 0.48
C LEU A 124 -11.05 6.21 -0.39
N LEU A 125 -11.16 5.93 -1.69
CA LEU A 125 -11.88 6.79 -2.63
C LEU A 125 -13.36 6.94 -2.27
N ALA A 126 -14.01 5.89 -1.78
CA ALA A 126 -15.36 5.95 -1.24
C ALA A 126 -15.44 6.92 -0.07
N ALA A 127 -14.54 6.79 0.90
CA ALA A 127 -14.49 7.69 2.04
C ALA A 127 -14.34 9.14 1.57
N VAL A 128 -13.46 9.43 0.62
CA VAL A 128 -13.23 10.79 0.10
C VAL A 128 -14.44 11.31 -0.71
N ILE A 129 -15.01 10.50 -1.60
CA ILE A 129 -16.13 10.90 -2.48
C ILE A 129 -17.42 11.10 -1.68
N PHE A 130 -17.67 10.27 -0.66
CA PHE A 130 -18.85 10.34 0.18
C PHE A 130 -18.68 11.24 1.40
N ALA A 131 -17.46 11.60 1.78
CA ALA A 131 -17.20 12.50 2.90
C ALA A 131 -17.88 13.85 2.70
N HIS A 132 -18.78 14.19 3.62
CA HIS A 132 -19.55 15.43 3.63
C HIS A 132 -18.67 16.69 3.64
N ASN A 133 -17.52 16.64 4.32
CA ASN A 133 -16.58 17.75 4.47
C ASN A 133 -15.63 17.92 3.28
N THR A 134 -15.51 16.92 2.41
CA THR A 134 -14.52 16.93 1.34
C THR A 134 -15.12 17.59 0.09
N PRO A 135 -14.40 18.52 -0.58
CA PRO A 135 -14.80 19.10 -1.87
C PRO A 135 -14.66 18.06 -3.00
N ALA A 136 -15.35 16.93 -2.88
CA ALA A 136 -15.03 15.71 -3.63
C ALA A 136 -15.45 15.73 -5.11
N TYR A 137 -16.00 16.83 -5.59
CA TYR A 137 -16.39 16.95 -6.98
C TYR A 137 -15.41 17.83 -7.77
N LEU A 138 -14.69 18.73 -7.09
CA LEU A 138 -13.85 19.74 -7.72
C LEU A 138 -12.84 19.14 -8.71
N ASN A 139 -12.59 19.90 -9.79
CA ASN A 139 -11.41 19.74 -10.63
C ASN A 139 -10.16 19.64 -9.73
N ASN A 140 -9.42 18.53 -9.84
CA ASN A 140 -8.20 18.17 -9.09
C ASN A 140 -8.36 17.28 -7.84
N ILE A 141 -9.53 16.69 -7.55
CA ILE A 141 -9.63 15.73 -6.43
C ILE A 141 -8.59 14.60 -6.52
N THR A 142 -8.29 14.13 -7.73
CA THR A 142 -7.32 13.05 -7.96
C THR A 142 -5.91 13.45 -7.52
N ASN A 143 -5.55 14.72 -7.68
CA ASN A 143 -4.25 15.24 -7.25
C ASN A 143 -4.22 15.35 -5.72
N SER A 144 -5.27 15.87 -5.10
CA SER A 144 -5.36 15.94 -3.64
C SER A 144 -5.37 14.56 -2.98
N ILE A 145 -6.01 13.56 -3.60
CA ILE A 145 -5.96 12.16 -3.15
C ILE A 145 -4.55 11.61 -3.33
N ALA A 146 -3.90 11.85 -4.48
CA ALA A 146 -2.53 11.39 -4.71
C ALA A 146 -1.55 11.99 -3.71
N GLU A 147 -1.66 13.29 -3.42
CA GLU A 147 -0.89 13.98 -2.37
C GLU A 147 -1.15 13.36 -1.00
N TYR A 148 -2.41 13.10 -0.64
CA TYR A 148 -2.73 12.44 0.63
C TYR A 148 -2.11 11.05 0.74
N VAL A 149 -2.22 10.24 -0.32
CA VAL A 149 -1.61 8.90 -0.38
C VAL A 149 -0.08 8.97 -0.31
N GLU A 150 0.53 10.02 -0.86
CA GLU A 150 1.98 10.23 -0.83
C GLU A 150 2.52 10.33 0.61
N TYR A 151 1.75 10.93 1.51
CA TYR A 151 2.08 11.05 2.93
C TYR A 151 1.56 9.87 3.77
N HIS A 152 0.53 9.17 3.30
CA HIS A 152 -0.17 8.09 4.01
C HIS A 152 -0.19 6.79 3.20
N LEU A 153 1.00 6.28 2.89
CA LEU A 153 1.18 5.08 2.07
C LEU A 153 0.59 3.81 2.71
N ASP A 154 0.53 3.77 4.04
CA ASP A 154 0.00 2.68 4.85
C ASP A 154 -1.49 2.40 4.57
N VAL A 155 -2.26 3.44 4.23
CA VAL A 155 -3.70 3.34 3.94
C VAL A 155 -3.99 2.37 2.78
N ILE A 156 -3.11 2.35 1.77
CA ILE A 156 -3.21 1.45 0.61
C ILE A 156 -2.16 0.32 0.68
N ALA A 157 -1.46 0.20 1.82
CA ALA A 157 -0.35 -0.73 2.04
C ALA A 157 0.75 -0.65 0.96
N LEU A 158 1.11 0.58 0.58
CA LEU A 158 2.23 0.87 -0.32
C LEU A 158 3.54 0.97 0.45
N THR A 159 4.65 0.58 -0.19
CA THR A 159 5.98 0.75 0.36
C THR A 159 6.52 2.16 0.03
N PRO A 160 7.39 2.75 0.88
CA PRO A 160 8.02 4.05 0.61
C PRO A 160 8.71 4.13 -0.76
N GLN A 161 9.30 3.03 -1.21
CA GLN A 161 10.01 2.95 -2.48
C GLN A 161 9.12 3.15 -3.71
N SER A 162 7.83 2.82 -3.58
CA SER A 162 6.85 3.04 -4.66
C SER A 162 6.59 4.53 -4.92
N ARG A 163 6.85 5.39 -3.94
CA ARG A 163 6.79 6.85 -4.08
C ARG A 163 8.05 7.39 -4.75
N ASP A 164 9.21 6.88 -4.35
CA ASP A 164 10.50 7.40 -4.80
C ASP A 164 10.81 7.01 -6.26
N ASP A 165 10.19 5.95 -6.79
CA ASP A 165 10.23 5.59 -8.22
C ASP A 165 9.11 6.30 -9.02
N PRO A 166 9.45 7.22 -9.95
CA PRO A 166 8.46 7.93 -10.76
C PRO A 166 7.57 7.02 -11.61
N ALA A 167 8.07 5.86 -12.05
CA ALA A 167 7.30 4.94 -12.88
C ALA A 167 6.21 4.23 -12.06
N ASP A 168 6.57 3.74 -10.88
CA ASP A 168 5.63 3.09 -9.97
C ASP A 168 4.60 4.11 -9.44
N TRP A 169 5.03 5.33 -9.12
CA TRP A 169 4.13 6.39 -8.69
C TRP A 169 3.14 6.82 -9.79
N ALA A 170 3.57 6.82 -11.06
CA ALA A 170 2.68 7.07 -12.18
C ALA A 170 1.57 6.01 -12.31
N ILE A 171 1.87 4.74 -12.01
CA ILE A 171 0.87 3.66 -11.97
C ILE A 171 -0.15 3.91 -10.86
N VAL A 172 0.29 4.32 -9.67
CA VAL A 172 -0.61 4.66 -8.56
C VAL A 172 -1.53 5.82 -8.93
N LYS A 173 -0.97 6.92 -9.47
CA LYS A 173 -1.76 8.08 -9.94
C LYS A 173 -2.78 7.70 -11.01
N SER A 174 -2.37 6.88 -11.98
CA SER A 174 -3.27 6.38 -13.02
C SER A 174 -4.40 5.54 -12.41
N SER A 175 -4.10 4.70 -11.43
CA SER A 175 -5.09 3.86 -10.74
C SER A 175 -6.10 4.72 -9.98
N ILE A 176 -5.62 5.73 -9.23
CA ILE A 176 -6.48 6.71 -8.53
C ILE A 176 -7.42 7.40 -9.53
N ALA A 177 -6.91 7.87 -10.67
CA ALA A 177 -7.71 8.58 -11.66
C ALA A 177 -8.78 7.68 -12.30
N THR A 178 -8.42 6.45 -12.68
CA THR A 178 -9.35 5.47 -13.25
C THR A 178 -10.46 5.13 -12.27
N GLU A 179 -10.10 4.73 -11.04
CA GLU A 179 -11.06 4.32 -10.02
C GLU A 179 -11.96 5.47 -9.57
N THR A 180 -11.42 6.69 -9.46
CA THR A 180 -12.23 7.89 -9.17
C THR A 180 -13.27 8.13 -10.25
N SER A 181 -12.90 7.96 -11.52
CA SER A 181 -13.79 8.13 -12.67
C SER A 181 -14.87 7.06 -12.70
N GLU A 182 -14.50 5.81 -12.39
CA GLU A 182 -15.44 4.68 -12.28
C GLU A 182 -16.45 4.90 -11.16
N MET A 183 -15.99 5.27 -9.95
CA MET A 183 -16.87 5.55 -8.82
C MET A 183 -17.84 6.70 -9.09
N ARG A 184 -17.37 7.76 -9.76
CA ARG A 184 -18.21 8.86 -10.22
C ARG A 184 -19.22 8.39 -11.28
N SER A 185 -18.82 7.55 -12.22
CA SER A 185 -19.75 6.97 -13.21
C SER A 185 -20.86 6.17 -12.53
N VAL A 186 -20.49 5.24 -11.64
CA VAL A 186 -21.42 4.41 -10.88
C VAL A 186 -22.38 5.25 -10.05
N LEU A 187 -21.86 6.28 -9.35
CA LEU A 187 -22.69 7.18 -8.56
C LEU A 187 -23.72 7.92 -9.43
N LYS A 188 -23.31 8.43 -10.60
CA LYS A 188 -24.23 9.08 -11.53
C LYS A 188 -25.32 8.11 -11.99
N THR A 189 -24.96 6.88 -12.36
CA THR A 189 -25.94 5.86 -12.75
C THR A 189 -26.95 5.56 -11.64
N LYS A 190 -26.49 5.47 -10.38
CA LYS A 190 -27.38 5.30 -9.22
C LYS A 190 -28.34 6.50 -9.03
N LEU A 191 -27.86 7.72 -9.24
CA LEU A 191 -28.71 8.93 -9.21
C LEU A 191 -29.77 8.91 -10.31
N ASP A 192 -29.37 8.62 -11.56
CA ASP A 192 -30.28 8.54 -12.70
C ASP A 192 -31.35 7.46 -12.49
N THR A 193 -30.95 6.31 -11.95
CA THR A 193 -31.85 5.19 -11.63
C THR A 193 -32.83 5.56 -10.52
N SER A 194 -32.36 6.22 -9.45
CA SER A 194 -33.21 6.70 -8.38
C SER A 194 -34.24 7.73 -8.85
N ILE A 195 -33.87 8.60 -9.79
CA ILE A 195 -34.79 9.55 -10.41
C ILE A 195 -35.85 8.81 -11.24
N MET A 196 -35.45 7.83 -12.05
CA MET A 196 -36.38 7.04 -12.87
C MET A 196 -37.38 6.25 -12.01
N ASN A 197 -36.90 5.68 -10.90
CA ASN A 197 -37.72 4.87 -10.00
C ASN A 197 -38.54 5.69 -9.00
N ASN A 198 -38.35 7.01 -8.96
CA ASN A 198 -38.89 7.89 -7.92
C ASN A 198 -38.54 7.41 -6.49
N ASP A 199 -37.33 6.85 -6.30
CA ASP A 199 -36.86 6.44 -4.98
C ASP A 199 -36.84 7.65 -4.02
N ASP A 200 -37.02 7.45 -2.73
CA ASP A 200 -36.81 8.50 -1.72
C ASP A 200 -35.29 8.72 -1.47
N ILE A 201 -34.94 9.80 -0.77
CA ILE A 201 -33.53 10.14 -0.51
C ILE A 201 -32.87 9.10 0.42
N TYR A 202 -33.63 8.50 1.33
CA TYR A 202 -33.12 7.48 2.24
C TYR A 202 -32.75 6.19 1.49
N ALA A 203 -33.64 5.68 0.62
CA ALA A 203 -33.32 4.52 -0.22
C ALA A 203 -32.20 4.82 -1.21
N LEU A 204 -32.16 6.01 -1.80
CA LEU A 204 -31.03 6.43 -2.64
C LEU A 204 -29.72 6.37 -1.85
N THR A 205 -29.70 6.94 -0.64
CA THR A 205 -28.47 6.99 0.19
C THR A 205 -27.99 5.60 0.55
N LEU A 206 -28.91 4.71 0.96
CA LEU A 206 -28.57 3.31 1.28
C LEU A 206 -28.04 2.54 0.07
N LYS A 207 -28.62 2.77 -1.13
CA LYS A 207 -28.14 2.17 -2.38
C LYS A 207 -26.80 2.79 -2.85
N ALA A 208 -26.59 4.08 -2.59
CA ALA A 208 -25.44 4.83 -3.07
C ALA A 208 -24.17 4.54 -2.27
N LEU A 209 -24.29 4.51 -0.94
CA LEU A 209 -23.18 4.16 -0.04
C LEU A 209 -22.73 2.72 -0.28
N VAL A 210 -21.43 2.51 -0.26
CA VAL A 210 -20.76 1.22 -0.46
C VAL A 210 -19.77 1.02 0.69
N TYR A 211 -19.23 -0.18 0.87
CA TYR A 211 -18.18 -0.50 1.84
C TYR A 211 -18.60 -0.29 3.30
N ASP A 212 -19.81 -0.73 3.64
CA ASP A 212 -20.37 -0.71 5.01
C ASP A 212 -20.40 0.68 5.68
N MET A 213 -20.36 1.75 4.87
CA MET A 213 -20.51 3.11 5.36
C MET A 213 -21.91 3.34 5.91
N ARG A 214 -21.99 3.72 7.19
CA ARG A 214 -23.28 4.05 7.81
C ARG A 214 -23.77 5.42 7.32
N PRO A 215 -25.02 5.53 6.83
CA PRO A 215 -25.59 6.81 6.45
C PRO A 215 -25.68 7.75 7.66
N LYS A 216 -25.53 9.04 7.38
CA LYS A 216 -25.65 10.14 8.33
C LYS A 216 -26.44 11.26 7.67
N GLU A 217 -26.89 12.23 8.45
CA GLU A 217 -27.70 13.35 7.97
C GLU A 217 -27.02 14.13 6.85
N GLU A 218 -25.70 14.31 6.93
CA GLU A 218 -24.92 15.04 5.94
C GLU A 218 -24.85 14.28 4.60
N HIS A 219 -24.91 12.95 4.65
CA HIS A 219 -25.00 12.14 3.43
C HIS A 219 -26.36 12.35 2.74
N TRP A 220 -27.45 12.42 3.49
CA TRP A 220 -28.79 12.67 2.93
C TRP A 220 -28.86 14.03 2.23
N ALA A 221 -28.36 15.08 2.89
CA ALA A 221 -28.32 16.41 2.30
C ALA A 221 -27.50 16.44 1.00
N ARG A 222 -26.35 15.75 0.99
CA ARG A 222 -25.48 15.65 -0.19
C ARG A 222 -26.17 14.91 -1.35
N PHE A 223 -26.80 13.76 -1.09
CA PHE A 223 -27.50 13.02 -2.15
C PHE A 223 -28.75 13.74 -2.64
N ALA A 224 -29.46 14.47 -1.77
CA ALA A 224 -30.55 15.35 -2.18
C ALA A 224 -30.06 16.45 -3.14
N PHE A 225 -28.95 17.11 -2.80
CA PHE A 225 -28.31 18.10 -3.67
C PHE A 225 -27.89 17.50 -5.02
N LEU A 226 -27.18 16.37 -5.01
CA LEU A 226 -26.73 15.71 -6.24
C LEU A 226 -27.90 15.28 -7.14
N ARG A 227 -28.98 14.77 -6.54
CA ARG A 227 -30.19 14.41 -7.28
C ARG A 227 -30.86 15.63 -7.90
N HIS A 228 -30.93 16.73 -7.17
CA HIS A 228 -31.43 18.00 -7.69
C HIS A 228 -30.60 18.47 -8.89
N CYS A 229 -29.27 18.48 -8.77
CA CYS A 229 -28.37 18.81 -9.89
C CYS A 229 -28.56 17.88 -11.09
N ALA A 230 -28.79 16.58 -10.88
CA ALA A 230 -29.03 15.62 -11.96
C ALA A 230 -30.35 15.91 -12.70
N ILE A 231 -31.42 16.26 -11.96
CA ILE A 231 -32.71 16.66 -12.55
C ILE A 231 -32.56 17.93 -13.38
N GLU A 232 -31.94 18.97 -12.82
CA GLU A 232 -31.70 20.23 -13.53
C GLU A 232 -30.82 20.04 -14.77
N TYR A 233 -29.75 19.27 -14.65
CA TYR A 233 -28.86 18.96 -15.76
C TYR A 233 -29.62 18.25 -16.89
N LYS A 234 -30.48 17.27 -16.57
CA LYS A 234 -31.33 16.58 -17.55
C LYS A 234 -32.33 17.54 -18.23
N ASN A 235 -32.89 18.47 -17.46
CA ASN A 235 -33.84 19.47 -17.98
C ASN A 235 -33.15 20.55 -18.83
N SER A 236 -31.87 20.83 -18.57
CA SER A 236 -31.14 21.92 -19.24
C SER A 236 -30.92 21.71 -20.75
N ARG A 237 -31.04 20.46 -21.26
CA ARG A 237 -30.95 20.01 -22.69
C ARG A 237 -29.80 20.56 -23.57
N LYS A 238 -28.98 21.51 -23.10
CA LYS A 238 -28.07 22.35 -23.90
C LYS A 238 -26.67 22.53 -23.30
N ASN A 239 -26.32 21.82 -22.24
CA ASN A 239 -25.00 21.93 -21.67
C ASN A 239 -24.08 20.90 -22.34
N GLY A 240 -23.22 21.34 -23.27
CA GLY A 240 -22.10 20.54 -23.77
C GLY A 240 -21.04 20.19 -22.70
N LYS A 241 -21.26 20.61 -21.45
CA LYS A 241 -20.44 20.27 -20.29
C LYS A 241 -20.87 18.91 -19.74
N THR A 242 -19.93 18.10 -19.27
CA THR A 242 -20.24 16.84 -18.57
C THR A 242 -20.88 17.12 -17.20
N PHE A 243 -21.55 16.10 -16.63
CA PHE A 243 -22.32 16.24 -15.39
C PHE A 243 -21.50 16.73 -14.18
N TRP A 244 -20.30 16.19 -13.96
CA TRP A 244 -19.51 16.53 -12.78
C TRP A 244 -19.00 17.98 -12.77
N PRO A 245 -18.47 18.54 -13.88
CA PRO A 245 -18.21 19.97 -13.97
C PRO A 245 -19.43 20.86 -13.73
N TYR A 246 -20.64 20.43 -14.10
CA TYR A 246 -21.86 21.15 -13.77
C TYR A 246 -22.12 21.19 -12.25
N VAL A 247 -21.96 20.05 -11.56
CA VAL A 247 -22.08 19.97 -10.10
C VAL A 247 -21.06 20.89 -9.41
N ASP A 248 -19.82 20.94 -9.91
CA ASP A 248 -18.78 21.83 -9.38
C ASP A 248 -19.11 23.30 -9.54
N GLU A 249 -19.64 23.69 -10.69
CA GLU A 249 -20.09 25.06 -10.95
C GLU A 249 -21.20 25.46 -9.97
N GLN A 250 -22.17 24.58 -9.73
CA GLN A 250 -23.23 24.83 -8.76
C GLN A 250 -22.72 24.93 -7.33
N LEU A 251 -21.79 24.06 -6.92
CA LEU A 251 -21.15 24.14 -5.62
C LEU A 251 -20.34 25.43 -5.44
N ALA A 252 -19.62 25.87 -6.49
CA ALA A 252 -18.89 27.13 -6.47
C ALA A 252 -19.84 28.33 -6.34
N ASN A 253 -21.00 28.29 -7.00
CA ASN A 253 -22.03 29.32 -6.90
C ASN A 253 -22.63 29.38 -5.49
N ILE A 254 -22.99 28.24 -4.91
CA ILE A 254 -23.48 28.16 -3.51
C ILE A 254 -22.44 28.70 -2.53
N ARG A 255 -21.15 28.36 -2.71
CA ARG A 255 -20.09 28.89 -1.85
C ARG A 255 -19.89 30.38 -2.00
N LYS A 256 -20.05 30.93 -3.21
CA LYS A 256 -19.98 32.38 -3.46
C LYS A 256 -21.16 33.11 -2.82
N SER A 257 -22.38 32.59 -2.96
CA SER A 257 -23.56 33.22 -2.34
C SER A 257 -23.46 33.19 -0.81
N LEU A 258 -23.01 32.08 -0.21
CA LEU A 258 -22.81 31.97 1.24
C LEU A 258 -21.70 32.88 1.79
N LYS A 259 -20.69 33.23 0.97
CA LYS A 259 -19.64 34.19 1.36
C LYS A 259 -20.14 35.65 1.38
N GLN A 260 -21.21 35.95 0.66
CA GLN A 260 -21.81 37.30 0.61
C GLN A 260 -22.79 37.56 1.77
N VAL A 261 -23.21 36.50 2.47
CA VAL A 261 -24.06 36.59 3.66
C VAL A 261 -23.22 36.98 4.88
N ASN A 262 -23.71 37.96 5.66
CA ASN A 262 -23.02 38.51 6.83
C ASN A 262 -22.73 37.42 7.87
N VAL A 263 -21.64 37.48 8.64
CA VAL A 263 -21.16 36.36 9.50
C VAL A 263 -22.21 35.88 10.53
N GLY A 264 -23.10 36.77 11.00
CA GLY A 264 -24.22 36.43 11.87
C GLY A 264 -25.38 35.73 11.16
N GLU A 265 -25.72 36.19 9.94
CA GLU A 265 -26.74 35.57 9.08
C GLU A 265 -26.24 34.30 8.41
N ARG A 266 -24.93 34.09 8.32
CA ARG A 266 -24.32 32.88 7.75
C ARG A 266 -24.54 31.68 8.66
N LYS A 267 -24.45 31.86 9.99
CA LYS A 267 -24.86 30.84 10.96
C LYS A 267 -26.35 30.54 10.89
N GLU A 268 -27.18 31.55 10.61
CA GLU A 268 -28.62 31.37 10.41
C GLU A 268 -28.96 30.73 9.05
N ALA A 269 -28.28 31.07 7.96
CA ALA A 269 -28.48 30.47 6.65
C ALA A 269 -28.01 29.00 6.62
N GLU A 270 -26.90 28.70 7.30
CA GLU A 270 -26.42 27.34 7.55
C GLU A 270 -27.39 26.53 8.44
N THR A 271 -28.23 27.20 9.26
CA THR A 271 -29.28 26.54 10.07
C THR A 271 -30.69 26.61 9.48
N LYS A 272 -30.98 27.49 8.52
CA LYS A 272 -32.34 27.76 8.00
C LYS A 272 -32.53 27.65 6.49
N CYS A 273 -31.50 27.46 5.66
CA CYS A 273 -31.71 27.56 4.21
C CYS A 273 -30.80 26.69 3.32
N VAL A 274 -31.37 25.58 2.84
CA VAL A 274 -31.84 25.61 1.44
C VAL A 274 -33.34 25.92 1.51
N PRO A 275 -33.83 27.11 1.15
CA PRO A 275 -35.25 27.33 0.97
C PRO A 275 -35.58 26.70 -0.38
N PHE A 276 -35.88 25.40 -0.36
CA PHE A 276 -36.62 24.82 -1.46
C PHE A 276 -37.98 25.54 -1.48
N HIS A 277 -38.33 26.15 -2.61
CA HIS A 277 -39.73 26.41 -2.93
C HIS A 277 -40.43 25.04 -3.08
N LEU A 278 -40.73 24.42 -1.95
CA LEU A 278 -41.63 23.30 -1.79
C LEU A 278 -43.05 23.88 -1.71
N SER A 279 -43.57 24.30 -2.86
CA SER A 279 -45.02 24.27 -3.04
C SER A 279 -45.42 22.80 -3.17
N ASN A 280 -45.90 22.28 -2.03
CA ASN A 280 -46.46 20.94 -1.80
C ASN A 280 -45.43 19.83 -1.52
N VAL A 281 -45.26 19.51 -0.23
CA VAL A 281 -45.55 18.19 0.40
C VAL A 281 -44.85 18.11 1.78
N ILE A 282 -45.69 18.21 2.81
CA ILE A 282 -45.68 17.55 4.14
C ILE A 282 -44.48 17.76 5.10
N ASN A 283 -44.79 18.49 6.17
CA ASN A 283 -44.27 18.44 7.56
C ASN A 283 -43.21 17.38 7.91
N CYS A 284 -42.05 17.83 8.42
CA CYS A 284 -41.41 17.17 9.57
C CYS A 284 -40.49 18.17 10.32
N PRO A 285 -40.61 18.31 11.66
CA PRO A 285 -39.92 19.34 12.45
C PRO A 285 -38.57 18.88 13.01
N GLN A 286 -37.68 19.88 13.21
CA GLN A 286 -36.61 19.97 14.21
C GLN A 286 -35.54 18.86 14.25
N TYR A 287 -34.29 19.21 13.93
CA TYR A 287 -33.09 19.08 14.79
C TYR A 287 -31.81 19.23 13.94
N CYS A 288 -31.45 20.46 13.54
CA CYS A 288 -30.09 20.74 13.06
C CYS A 288 -29.25 21.26 14.23
N ARG A 289 -28.37 20.42 14.80
CA ARG A 289 -27.31 20.84 15.71
C ARG A 289 -25.95 20.44 15.14
N SER A 290 -25.10 21.47 14.96
CA SER A 290 -23.61 21.46 15.01
C SER A 290 -22.88 20.47 14.07
N SER A 291 -22.03 20.87 13.13
CA SER A 291 -20.78 21.62 13.35
C SER A 291 -20.11 21.85 11.99
N TRP A 292 -19.93 23.10 11.55
CA TRP A 292 -18.96 23.49 10.52
C TRP A 292 -18.09 24.60 11.09
N THR A 293 -17.09 24.19 11.87
CA THR A 293 -15.94 25.04 12.17
C THR A 293 -14.68 24.26 11.89
N SER A 294 -13.82 24.89 11.07
CA SER A 294 -12.45 24.49 10.75
C SER A 294 -12.35 23.46 9.63
N TYR A 295 -12.02 23.91 8.42
CA TYR A 295 -10.64 23.96 7.91
C TYR A 295 -10.64 24.60 6.50
N VAL A 296 -9.50 25.23 6.21
CA VAL A 296 -9.09 26.04 5.04
C VAL A 296 -9.47 25.43 3.68
#